data_AF-A0A7W8VBI1-F1
#
_entry.id   AF-A0A7W8VBI1-F1
#
_cell.length_a   1.000
_cell.length_b   1.000
_cell.length_c   1.000
_cell.angle_alpha   90.00
_cell.angle_beta   90.00
_cell.angle_gamma   90.00
#
_symmetry.space_group_name_H-M   'P 1'
#
loop_
_entity.id
_entity.type
_entity.pdbx_description
1 polymer ?
#
loop_
_entity_poly.entity_id
_entity_poly.type
_entity_poly.pdbx_seq_one_letter_code
_entity_poly.pdbx_strand_id
1 'polypeptide(L)'
;MSTDLYGVRVLSVDPGELRVDFRVFVVYYDTAYRHHMPPPDDPGFFFFLLWEAPRLAPLKEGPQDGMPDIDSMLDFGWTERNAHRYVSRVERTADRNHPPTEEQWERLHDFYYERDGGWKDEDLLVSFDYRVHVTDRRWLEPLRAGDAWGTTMFRLNSDTWTAEDAPHIPDLSAPAVKLHPFASASGDFACEALSRAEFSDDGRYLAVCTEGNRVWVYDTADWTETAHVHAGGEWIVPVLMWVPGRHVLTLKTHPTPEDDMLPAQWAFDVDALEVVDAPFQEGHRRSPDGAHRILRNGAGEGGFDLVGEGKQADRRISHAGRWDPIQCHAFSGDGTRLFLGAQQNLYVVDPATAEVADAVPDASARLFDLASSPDGAYLAVASYTRRHYLGLGPDRPHELCVWRMSDKEVIAGRQLDSYVGELAWSPDGRWLAALLEPTGDGFHTGRTELAVFRMGPTRT
;
A
#
# COMPACT_ATOMS: atom_id res chain seq x y z
N MET A 1 3.81 27.13 20.62
CA MET A 1 3.53 27.96 19.42
C MET A 1 3.89 27.10 18.24
N SER A 2 2.96 26.90 17.31
CA SER A 2 3.27 26.25 16.04
C SER A 2 3.94 27.28 15.13
N THR A 3 4.96 26.88 14.38
CA THR A 3 5.72 27.75 13.49
C THR A 3 5.36 27.40 12.05
N ASP A 4 5.16 28.42 11.21
CA ASP A 4 4.88 28.20 9.79
C ASP A 4 6.04 27.49 9.11
N LEU A 5 5.72 26.49 8.30
CA LEU A 5 6.68 25.74 7.49
C LEU A 5 6.82 26.37 6.10
N TYR A 6 5.69 26.88 5.59
CA TYR A 6 5.60 27.44 4.25
C TYR A 6 4.88 28.78 4.24
N GLY A 7 5.28 29.64 3.31
CA GLY A 7 4.46 30.75 2.84
C GLY A 7 3.76 30.35 1.55
N VAL A 8 2.56 30.86 1.36
CA VAL A 8 1.69 30.60 0.23
C VAL A 8 1.37 31.92 -0.45
N ARG A 9 1.38 31.94 -1.78
CA ARG A 9 0.95 33.08 -2.61
C ARG A 9 0.03 32.61 -3.72
N VAL A 10 -1.11 33.26 -3.89
CA VAL A 10 -2.01 33.02 -5.02
C VAL A 10 -1.49 33.76 -6.24
N LEU A 11 -1.11 33.03 -7.28
CA LEU A 11 -0.63 33.60 -8.53
C LEU A 11 -1.78 33.95 -9.47
N SER A 12 -2.77 33.06 -9.58
CA SER A 12 -3.94 33.25 -10.44
C SER A 12 -5.13 32.42 -9.93
N VAL A 13 -6.35 32.86 -10.20
CA VAL A 13 -7.58 32.11 -9.91
C VAL A 13 -8.47 32.14 -11.14
N ASP A 14 -8.92 30.96 -11.58
CA ASP A 14 -9.80 30.77 -12.72
C ASP A 14 -11.02 29.92 -12.33
N PRO A 15 -12.13 30.57 -11.90
CA PRO A 15 -13.35 29.87 -11.52
C PRO A 15 -14.10 29.20 -12.70
N GLY A 16 -13.70 29.48 -13.94
CA GLY A 16 -14.25 28.83 -15.13
C GLY A 16 -13.65 27.44 -15.36
N GLU A 17 -12.37 27.30 -15.05
CA GLU A 17 -11.63 26.03 -15.14
C GLU A 17 -11.52 25.26 -13.80
N LEU A 18 -12.18 25.76 -12.75
CA LEU A 18 -12.04 25.25 -11.38
C LEU A 18 -10.57 25.15 -10.94
N ARG A 19 -9.79 26.19 -11.26
CA ARG A 19 -8.33 26.18 -11.16
C ARG A 19 -7.81 27.35 -10.32
N VAL A 20 -6.78 27.09 -9.53
CA VAL A 20 -5.95 28.10 -8.88
C VAL A 20 -4.49 27.76 -9.06
N ASP A 21 -3.66 28.78 -9.33
CA ASP A 21 -2.21 28.63 -9.36
C ASP A 21 -1.64 29.21 -8.06
N PHE A 22 -0.92 28.39 -7.29
CA PHE A 22 -0.23 28.78 -6.07
C PHE A 22 1.28 28.83 -6.28
N ARG A 23 1.97 29.69 -5.55
CA ARG A 23 3.38 29.51 -5.19
C ARG A 23 3.45 29.15 -3.72
N VAL A 24 4.15 28.05 -3.43
CA VAL A 24 4.43 27.63 -2.06
C VAL A 24 5.94 27.69 -1.87
N PHE A 25 6.38 28.36 -0.81
CA PHE A 25 7.80 28.58 -0.55
C PHE A 25 8.14 28.27 0.90
N VAL A 26 9.34 27.74 1.10
CA VAL A 26 9.83 27.35 2.42
C VAL A 26 10.17 28.59 3.24
N VAL A 27 9.63 28.66 4.46
CA VAL A 27 9.93 29.75 5.42
C VAL A 27 10.61 29.24 6.69
N TYR A 28 10.77 27.92 6.81
CA TYR A 28 11.53 27.25 7.86
C TYR A 28 12.68 26.41 7.28
N TYR A 29 13.91 26.78 7.64
CA TYR A 29 15.13 26.08 7.24
C TYR A 29 15.89 25.60 8.48
N ASP A 30 16.60 24.50 8.32
CA ASP A 30 17.71 24.15 9.19
C ASP A 30 19.01 24.50 8.46
N THR A 31 19.49 25.73 8.65
CA THR A 31 20.67 26.22 7.91
C THR A 31 21.96 25.56 8.39
N ALA A 32 22.01 25.08 9.63
CA ALA A 32 23.16 24.37 10.18
C ALA A 32 23.36 23.00 9.51
N TYR A 33 22.26 22.28 9.29
CA TYR A 33 22.27 20.99 8.59
C TYR A 33 22.01 21.12 7.08
N ARG A 34 21.85 22.34 6.56
CA ARG A 34 21.56 22.63 5.15
C ARG A 34 20.38 21.82 4.65
N HIS A 35 19.31 21.85 5.43
CA HIS A 35 18.12 21.05 5.22
C HIS A 35 16.87 21.92 5.27
N HIS A 36 15.86 21.53 4.50
CA HIS A 36 14.52 22.06 4.59
C HIS A 36 13.52 20.96 4.21
N MET A 37 12.29 21.06 4.70
CA MET A 37 11.21 20.25 4.14
C MET A 37 10.81 20.84 2.78
N PRO A 38 10.74 20.05 1.70
CA PRO A 38 10.28 20.56 0.41
C PRO A 38 8.79 20.88 0.46
N PRO A 39 8.31 21.93 -0.25
CA PRO A 39 6.88 22.21 -0.37
C PRO A 39 6.09 20.97 -0.83
N PRO A 40 4.97 20.61 -0.16
CA PRO A 40 4.21 19.41 -0.47
C PRO A 40 3.49 19.46 -1.82
N ASP A 41 3.29 18.30 -2.43
CA ASP A 41 2.59 18.13 -3.72
C ASP A 41 1.33 17.24 -3.62
N ASP A 42 0.89 16.87 -2.41
CA ASP A 42 -0.27 16.00 -2.22
C ASP A 42 -1.59 16.80 -2.09
N PRO A 43 -2.72 16.22 -2.52
CA PRO A 43 -4.03 16.89 -2.47
C PRO A 43 -4.43 17.40 -1.08
N GLY A 44 -4.04 16.70 0.00
CA GLY A 44 -4.42 17.07 1.37
C GLY A 44 -3.82 18.39 1.81
N PHE A 45 -2.58 18.65 1.44
CA PHE A 45 -1.93 19.93 1.71
C PHE A 45 -2.72 21.08 1.08
N PHE A 46 -3.01 21.00 -0.24
CA PHE A 46 -3.73 22.06 -0.94
C PHE A 46 -5.19 22.17 -0.49
N PHE A 47 -5.83 21.07 -0.14
CA PHE A 47 -7.16 21.09 0.42
C PHE A 47 -7.21 21.88 1.74
N PHE A 48 -6.21 21.72 2.60
CA PHE A 48 -6.06 22.55 3.79
C PHE A 48 -5.84 24.02 3.46
N LEU A 49 -4.98 24.35 2.49
CA LEU A 49 -4.77 25.75 2.07
C LEU A 49 -6.07 26.43 1.64
N LEU A 50 -6.88 25.72 0.86
CA LEU A 50 -8.19 26.19 0.41
C LEU A 50 -9.17 26.39 1.57
N TRP A 51 -9.07 25.55 2.59
CA TRP A 51 -9.88 25.67 3.81
C TRP A 51 -9.40 26.80 4.74
N GLU A 52 -8.09 27.08 4.80
CA GLU A 52 -7.51 28.18 5.57
C GLU A 52 -7.86 29.56 4.98
N ALA A 53 -7.82 29.68 3.66
CA ALA A 53 -7.96 30.95 2.95
C ALA A 53 -9.16 31.82 3.39
N PRO A 54 -10.43 31.34 3.42
CA PRO A 54 -11.55 32.15 3.86
C PRO A 54 -11.47 32.61 5.33
N ARG A 55 -10.75 31.90 6.21
CA ARG A 55 -10.62 32.25 7.63
C ARG A 55 -9.64 33.41 7.88
N LEU A 56 -8.84 33.76 6.88
CA LEU A 56 -7.87 34.85 6.93
C LEU A 56 -8.48 36.19 6.46
N ALA A 57 -9.66 36.16 5.84
CA ALA A 57 -10.38 37.37 5.44
C ALA A 57 -11.02 38.07 6.66
N PRO A 58 -10.96 39.41 6.75
CA PRO A 58 -11.53 40.15 7.87
C PRO A 58 -13.06 39.99 7.87
N LEU A 59 -13.56 39.24 8.87
CA LEU A 59 -14.98 39.04 9.19
C LEU A 59 -15.81 38.52 7.99
N LYS A 60 -15.90 37.20 7.81
CA LYS A 60 -17.06 36.60 7.12
C LYS A 60 -17.22 35.11 7.41
N GLU A 61 -18.19 34.87 8.30
CA GLU A 61 -19.08 33.70 8.41
C GLU A 61 -18.42 32.32 8.65
N GLY A 62 -19.14 31.47 9.38
CA GLY A 62 -18.69 30.11 9.72
C GLY A 62 -18.46 29.24 8.48
N PRO A 63 -18.21 27.93 8.66
CA PRO A 63 -18.00 27.03 7.53
C PRO A 63 -19.10 27.23 6.48
N GLN A 64 -18.70 27.60 5.26
CA GLN A 64 -19.63 27.77 4.14
C GLN A 64 -20.38 26.45 3.95
N ASP A 65 -21.68 26.51 3.63
CA ASP A 65 -22.50 25.31 3.40
C ASP A 65 -21.76 24.32 2.49
N GLY A 66 -21.55 23.08 2.95
CA GLY A 66 -20.85 22.03 2.21
C GLY A 66 -19.33 21.95 2.40
N MET A 67 -18.72 22.84 3.19
CA MET A 67 -17.33 22.69 3.64
C MET A 67 -17.27 21.79 4.87
N PRO A 68 -16.20 20.98 5.04
CA PRO A 68 -16.01 20.21 6.26
C PRO A 68 -15.84 21.12 7.49
N ASP A 69 -16.35 20.64 8.61
CA ASP A 69 -16.16 21.29 9.90
C ASP A 69 -14.69 21.22 10.37
N ILE A 70 -14.41 21.93 11.47
CA ILE A 70 -13.06 21.99 12.02
C ILE A 70 -12.59 20.64 12.56
N ASP A 71 -13.48 19.83 13.13
CA ASP A 71 -13.13 18.54 13.71
C ASP A 71 -12.71 17.55 12.61
N SER A 72 -13.42 17.55 11.49
CA SER A 72 -13.09 16.74 10.31
C SER A 72 -11.76 17.14 9.69
N MET A 73 -11.49 18.43 9.57
CA MET A 73 -10.21 18.90 9.03
C MET A 73 -9.06 18.55 9.96
N LEU A 74 -9.21 18.79 11.27
CA LEU A 74 -8.15 18.48 12.25
C LEU A 74 -7.94 16.97 12.47
N ASP A 75 -8.87 16.11 12.03
CA ASP A 75 -8.60 14.69 11.79
C ASP A 75 -7.81 14.51 10.47
N PHE A 76 -6.48 14.50 10.58
CA PHE A 76 -5.61 14.29 9.42
C PHE A 76 -5.86 12.95 8.73
N GLY A 77 -6.25 11.90 9.47
CA GLY A 77 -6.62 10.62 8.87
C GLY A 77 -7.86 10.77 7.99
N TRP A 78 -8.85 11.53 8.43
CA TRP A 78 -10.00 11.87 7.58
C TRP A 78 -9.58 12.66 6.35
N THR A 79 -8.71 13.65 6.50
CA THR A 79 -8.23 14.46 5.37
C THR A 79 -7.48 13.60 4.34
N GLU A 80 -6.58 12.73 4.78
CA GLU A 80 -5.84 11.80 3.92
C GLU A 80 -6.78 10.96 3.05
N ARG A 81 -7.92 10.54 3.61
CA ARG A 81 -8.93 9.71 2.92
C ARG A 81 -9.84 10.48 1.98
N ASN A 82 -9.96 11.80 2.17
CA ASN A 82 -11.04 12.57 1.55
C ASN A 82 -10.56 13.73 0.68
N ALA A 83 -9.30 14.14 0.78
CA ALA A 83 -8.80 15.33 0.06
C ALA A 83 -8.98 15.25 -1.47
N HIS A 84 -8.80 14.07 -2.08
CA HIS A 84 -9.01 13.86 -3.52
C HIS A 84 -10.45 14.19 -3.99
N ARG A 85 -11.42 14.19 -3.07
CA ARG A 85 -12.82 14.56 -3.37
C ARG A 85 -12.99 16.06 -3.56
N TYR A 86 -12.05 16.86 -3.06
CA TYR A 86 -12.10 18.31 -3.06
C TYR A 86 -11.03 18.92 -3.97
N VAL A 87 -9.87 18.29 -4.04
CA VAL A 87 -8.75 18.62 -4.94
C VAL A 87 -8.57 17.47 -5.91
N SER A 88 -9.01 17.64 -7.16
CA SER A 88 -9.01 16.59 -8.17
C SER A 88 -7.64 16.39 -8.82
N ARG A 89 -6.80 17.43 -8.84
CA ARG A 89 -5.48 17.37 -9.47
C ARG A 89 -4.54 18.43 -8.90
N VAL A 90 -3.29 18.05 -8.71
CA VAL A 90 -2.19 18.95 -8.35
C VAL A 90 -1.09 18.73 -9.38
N GLU A 91 -0.59 19.80 -9.99
CA GLU A 91 0.51 19.76 -10.94
C GLU A 91 1.58 20.75 -10.52
N ARG A 92 2.80 20.28 -10.34
CA ARG A 92 3.96 21.15 -10.13
C ARG A 92 4.44 21.68 -11.48
N THR A 93 4.38 23.00 -11.64
CA THR A 93 4.57 23.69 -12.93
C THR A 93 5.90 24.44 -13.02
N ALA A 94 6.51 24.80 -11.89
CA ALA A 94 7.82 25.44 -11.87
C ALA A 94 8.57 25.19 -10.56
N ASP A 95 9.90 25.13 -10.68
CA ASP A 95 10.83 24.91 -9.58
C ASP A 95 11.78 26.10 -9.45
N ARG A 96 12.01 26.57 -8.22
CA ARG A 96 12.94 27.67 -7.96
C ARG A 96 13.82 27.36 -6.77
N ASN A 97 15.10 27.67 -6.93
CA ASN A 97 16.12 27.58 -5.88
C ASN A 97 16.22 26.17 -5.26
N HIS A 98 15.88 25.11 -5.99
CA HIS A 98 15.91 23.73 -5.49
C HIS A 98 16.78 22.83 -6.39
N PRO A 99 17.83 22.19 -5.85
CA PRO A 99 18.38 22.42 -4.50
C PRO A 99 18.99 23.84 -4.37
N PRO A 100 19.03 24.43 -3.16
CA PRO A 100 19.72 25.70 -2.96
C PRO A 100 21.22 25.59 -3.25
N THR A 101 21.80 26.61 -3.87
CA THR A 101 23.24 26.70 -4.08
C THR A 101 23.98 27.03 -2.77
N GLU A 102 25.30 26.84 -2.76
CA GLU A 102 26.16 27.22 -1.62
C GLU A 102 25.98 28.70 -1.22
N GLU A 103 25.97 29.59 -2.21
CA GLU A 103 25.78 31.03 -1.98
C GLU A 103 24.38 31.36 -1.45
N GLN A 104 23.36 30.56 -1.81
CA GLN A 104 22.02 30.70 -1.26
C GLN A 104 21.99 30.26 0.20
N TRP A 105 22.61 29.13 0.55
CA TRP A 105 22.71 28.66 1.94
C TRP A 105 23.37 29.67 2.88
N GLU A 106 24.40 30.40 2.42
CA GLU A 106 25.04 31.45 3.22
C GLU A 106 24.12 32.65 3.52
N ARG A 107 23.08 32.84 2.70
CA ARG A 107 22.13 33.94 2.81
C ARG A 107 20.81 33.54 3.46
N LEU A 108 20.52 32.24 3.53
CA LEU A 108 19.30 31.71 4.15
C LEU A 108 19.33 31.91 5.67
N HIS A 109 18.14 32.02 6.26
CA HIS A 109 17.93 32.08 7.70
C HIS A 109 17.00 30.96 8.14
N ASP A 110 17.10 30.54 9.40
CA ASP A 110 16.26 29.44 9.91
C ASP A 110 14.76 29.78 9.84
N PHE A 111 14.39 31.06 10.00
CA PHE A 111 12.99 31.49 10.03
C PHE A 111 12.75 32.76 9.21
N TYR A 112 11.69 32.72 8.40
CA TYR A 112 11.14 33.87 7.68
C TYR A 112 9.71 34.12 8.16
N TYR A 113 9.48 35.28 8.78
CA TYR A 113 8.16 35.63 9.30
C TYR A 113 7.37 36.49 8.31
N GLU A 114 6.09 36.18 8.17
CA GLU A 114 5.14 36.96 7.39
C GLU A 114 4.98 38.37 8.00
N ARG A 115 4.98 39.39 7.12
CA ARG A 115 4.69 40.78 7.46
C ARG A 115 3.94 41.43 6.31
N ASP A 116 2.70 41.82 6.55
CA ASP A 116 1.84 42.55 5.61
C ASP A 116 1.72 41.87 4.22
N GLY A 117 1.62 40.54 4.20
CA GLY A 117 1.52 39.69 3.01
C GLY A 117 2.86 39.40 2.30
N GLY A 118 3.98 39.73 2.95
CA GLY A 118 5.32 39.58 2.40
C GLY A 118 6.33 38.92 3.34
N TRP A 119 7.38 38.38 2.73
CA TRP A 119 8.53 37.79 3.43
C TRP A 119 9.81 38.47 2.95
N LYS A 120 10.79 38.56 3.86
CA LYS A 120 12.11 39.08 3.53
C LYS A 120 12.78 38.16 2.50
N ASP A 121 13.30 38.74 1.41
CA ASP A 121 14.05 38.02 0.38
C ASP A 121 13.31 36.81 -0.22
N GLU A 122 11.98 36.91 -0.44
CA GLU A 122 11.14 35.79 -0.94
C GLU A 122 11.69 35.10 -2.20
N ASP A 123 12.27 35.86 -3.13
CA ASP A 123 12.86 35.33 -4.37
C ASP A 123 14.10 34.44 -4.15
N LEU A 124 14.72 34.49 -2.95
CA LEU A 124 15.82 33.62 -2.54
C LEU A 124 15.31 32.24 -2.10
N LEU A 125 14.06 32.15 -1.64
CA LEU A 125 13.52 30.98 -0.98
C LEU A 125 13.27 29.84 -1.96
N VAL A 126 13.43 28.60 -1.49
CA VAL A 126 12.98 27.42 -2.20
C VAL A 126 11.48 27.54 -2.41
N SER A 127 11.04 27.49 -3.67
CA SER A 127 9.63 27.65 -4.00
C SER A 127 9.21 26.86 -5.23
N PHE A 128 8.00 26.32 -5.18
CA PHE A 128 7.37 25.58 -6.26
C PHE A 128 6.05 26.25 -6.63
N ASP A 129 5.79 26.34 -7.94
CA ASP A 129 4.48 26.78 -8.44
C ASP A 129 3.63 25.56 -8.74
N TYR A 130 2.38 25.62 -8.31
CA TYR A 130 1.42 24.55 -8.45
C TYR A 130 0.19 25.04 -9.17
N ARG A 131 -0.30 24.22 -10.09
CA ARG A 131 -1.64 24.32 -10.63
C ARG A 131 -2.52 23.30 -9.93
N VAL A 132 -3.56 23.81 -9.27
CA VAL A 132 -4.47 23.00 -8.46
C VAL A 132 -5.87 23.09 -9.05
N HIS A 133 -6.45 21.93 -9.34
CA HIS A 133 -7.85 21.82 -9.76
C HIS A 133 -8.71 21.35 -8.59
N VAL A 134 -9.81 22.05 -8.37
CA VAL A 134 -10.79 21.75 -7.33
C VAL A 134 -12.04 21.13 -7.94
N THR A 135 -12.83 20.42 -7.13
CA THR A 135 -14.07 19.79 -7.59
C THR A 135 -15.28 20.71 -7.52
N ASP A 136 -15.19 21.81 -6.76
CA ASP A 136 -16.28 22.78 -6.60
C ASP A 136 -15.74 24.21 -6.62
N ARG A 137 -16.44 25.09 -7.34
CA ARG A 137 -16.05 26.49 -7.50
C ARG A 137 -16.05 27.29 -6.20
N ARG A 138 -16.83 26.87 -5.20
CA ARG A 138 -16.92 27.53 -3.89
C ARG A 138 -15.57 27.64 -3.19
N TRP A 139 -14.67 26.67 -3.41
CA TRP A 139 -13.29 26.70 -2.90
C TRP A 139 -12.45 27.87 -3.44
N LEU A 140 -12.83 28.45 -4.58
CA LEU A 140 -12.09 29.53 -5.23
C LEU A 140 -12.67 30.91 -4.92
N GLU A 141 -13.91 30.99 -4.45
CA GLU A 141 -14.61 32.26 -4.18
C GLU A 141 -13.88 33.18 -3.19
N PRO A 142 -13.18 32.68 -2.15
CA PRO A 142 -12.42 33.53 -1.23
C PRO A 142 -11.12 34.09 -1.82
N LEU A 143 -10.55 33.45 -2.85
CA LEU A 143 -9.18 33.70 -3.29
C LEU A 143 -9.07 34.82 -4.32
N ARG A 144 -8.04 35.64 -4.21
CA ARG A 144 -7.65 36.66 -5.20
C ARG A 144 -6.17 36.53 -5.53
N ALA A 145 -5.81 36.83 -6.77
CA ALA A 145 -4.41 36.90 -7.17
C ALA A 145 -3.69 37.95 -6.31
N GLY A 146 -2.54 37.57 -5.75
CA GLY A 146 -1.76 38.37 -4.82
C GLY A 146 -1.99 38.04 -3.34
N ASP A 147 -3.06 37.33 -2.99
CA ASP A 147 -3.28 36.87 -1.61
C ASP A 147 -2.11 36.02 -1.13
N ALA A 148 -1.72 36.18 0.13
CA ALA A 148 -0.62 35.44 0.71
C ALA A 148 -0.79 35.24 2.22
N TRP A 149 -0.29 34.10 2.72
CA TRP A 149 -0.31 33.75 4.15
C TRP A 149 0.76 32.70 4.49
N GLY A 150 1.10 32.59 5.77
CA GLY A 150 1.91 31.49 6.30
C GLY A 150 1.03 30.30 6.71
N THR A 151 1.55 29.09 6.57
CA THR A 151 0.86 27.86 6.96
C THR A 151 1.78 26.93 7.75
N THR A 152 1.21 26.29 8.77
CA THR A 152 1.87 25.23 9.54
C THR A 152 1.62 23.83 8.96
N MET A 153 0.89 23.76 7.84
CA MET A 153 0.53 22.49 7.21
C MET A 153 1.72 21.82 6.55
N PHE A 154 1.67 20.50 6.49
CA PHE A 154 2.72 19.63 5.95
C PHE A 154 2.09 18.58 5.03
N ARG A 155 2.95 17.78 4.39
CA ARG A 155 2.51 16.70 3.49
C ARG A 155 1.66 15.70 4.25
N LEU A 156 0.45 15.45 3.79
CA LEU A 156 -0.47 14.48 4.42
C LEU A 156 -0.41 13.10 3.74
N ASN A 157 0.12 12.99 2.52
CA ASN A 157 0.11 11.75 1.72
C ASN A 157 -1.31 11.27 1.42
N SER A 158 -2.19 12.21 1.09
CA SER A 158 -3.59 11.88 0.83
C SER A 158 -3.74 10.90 -0.33
N ASP A 159 -4.78 10.08 -0.25
CA ASP A 159 -5.20 9.20 -1.34
C ASP A 159 -5.42 10.02 -2.62
N THR A 160 -5.15 9.42 -3.77
CA THR A 160 -5.25 10.06 -5.11
C THR A 160 -6.08 9.25 -6.11
N TRP A 161 -6.77 8.21 -5.62
CA TRP A 161 -7.65 7.40 -6.45
C TRP A 161 -8.84 8.20 -6.99
N THR A 162 -9.29 7.81 -8.18
CA THR A 162 -10.39 8.43 -8.92
C THR A 162 -11.69 7.64 -8.73
N ALA A 163 -12.81 8.19 -9.22
CA ALA A 163 -14.08 7.48 -9.23
C ALA A 163 -14.04 6.17 -10.04
N GLU A 164 -13.14 6.07 -11.03
CA GLU A 164 -12.94 4.84 -11.83
C GLU A 164 -12.15 3.79 -11.04
N ASP A 165 -11.19 4.19 -10.19
CA ASP A 165 -10.44 3.26 -9.34
C ASP A 165 -11.28 2.73 -8.17
N ALA A 166 -12.20 3.56 -7.65
CA ALA A 166 -12.90 3.29 -6.40
C ALA A 166 -13.51 1.88 -6.29
N PRO A 167 -14.24 1.34 -7.30
CA PRO A 167 -14.81 -0.01 -7.21
C PRO A 167 -13.76 -1.14 -7.12
N HIS A 168 -12.51 -0.86 -7.48
CA HIS A 168 -11.45 -1.84 -7.64
C HIS A 168 -10.39 -1.79 -6.54
N ILE A 169 -10.49 -0.86 -5.58
CA ILE A 169 -9.54 -0.74 -4.48
C ILE A 169 -10.20 -1.05 -3.12
N PRO A 170 -9.46 -1.61 -2.16
CA PRO A 170 -9.98 -1.91 -0.83
C PRO A 170 -10.18 -0.64 0.02
N ASP A 171 -11.21 -0.65 0.87
CA ASP A 171 -11.35 0.33 1.94
C ASP A 171 -10.35 0.03 3.07
N LEU A 172 -9.10 0.49 2.93
CA LEU A 172 -8.07 0.25 3.94
C LEU A 172 -8.30 0.99 5.26
N SER A 173 -9.30 1.87 5.34
CA SER A 173 -9.57 2.65 6.56
C SER A 173 -10.21 1.82 7.67
N ALA A 174 -10.94 0.78 7.31
CA ALA A 174 -11.60 -0.11 8.24
C ALA A 174 -11.80 -1.49 7.61
N PRO A 175 -11.33 -2.58 8.26
CA PRO A 175 -11.71 -3.93 7.86
C PRO A 175 -13.23 -4.08 7.93
N ALA A 176 -13.81 -4.66 6.88
CA ALA A 176 -15.21 -5.04 6.86
C ALA A 176 -15.49 -6.20 7.83
N VAL A 177 -14.51 -7.10 7.98
CA VAL A 177 -14.55 -8.23 8.91
C VAL A 177 -13.20 -8.40 9.58
N LYS A 178 -13.22 -8.76 10.87
CA LYS A 178 -12.05 -9.15 11.65
C LYS A 178 -12.29 -10.55 12.18
N LEU A 179 -11.41 -11.48 11.83
CA LEU A 179 -11.46 -12.87 12.24
C LEU A 179 -10.29 -13.16 13.17
N HIS A 180 -10.54 -13.97 14.20
CA HIS A 180 -9.57 -14.32 15.23
C HIS A 180 -9.43 -15.85 15.30
N PRO A 181 -8.68 -16.49 14.38
CA PRO A 181 -8.62 -17.96 14.29
C PRO A 181 -8.17 -18.64 15.59
N PHE A 182 -7.25 -18.04 16.34
CA PHE A 182 -6.81 -18.58 17.63
C PHE A 182 -7.89 -18.56 18.72
N ALA A 183 -8.90 -17.68 18.61
CA ALA A 183 -10.00 -17.61 19.55
C ALA A 183 -11.03 -18.75 19.37
N SER A 184 -11.11 -19.34 18.17
CA SER A 184 -11.96 -20.51 17.91
C SER A 184 -11.26 -21.83 18.22
N ALA A 185 -9.95 -21.81 18.49
CA ALA A 185 -9.13 -22.98 18.71
C ALA A 185 -8.78 -23.20 20.20
N SER A 186 -8.60 -24.47 20.58
CA SER A 186 -8.04 -24.84 21.88
C SER A 186 -6.60 -25.35 21.72
N GLY A 187 -5.68 -24.88 22.56
CA GLY A 187 -4.29 -25.30 22.54
C GLY A 187 -3.37 -24.28 23.19
N ASP A 188 -2.09 -24.63 23.27
CA ASP A 188 -1.03 -23.64 23.49
C ASP A 188 -0.65 -23.04 22.13
N PHE A 189 -0.74 -21.72 22.03
CA PHE A 189 -0.40 -20.95 20.83
C PHE A 189 0.82 -20.06 21.06
N ALA A 190 1.56 -20.29 22.15
CA ALA A 190 2.85 -19.65 22.37
C ALA A 190 3.76 -19.98 21.19
N CYS A 191 4.31 -18.95 20.55
CA CYS A 191 5.15 -19.07 19.36
C CYS A 191 4.41 -19.46 18.06
N GLU A 192 3.06 -19.36 17.99
CA GLU A 192 2.32 -19.52 16.73
C GLU A 192 1.92 -18.16 16.11
N ALA A 193 1.92 -18.08 14.78
CA ALA A 193 1.33 -17.00 14.00
C ALA A 193 0.67 -17.56 12.75
N LEU A 194 -0.31 -16.85 12.20
CA LEU A 194 -0.81 -17.14 10.85
C LEU A 194 0.29 -16.77 9.85
N SER A 195 0.57 -17.66 8.91
CA SER A 195 1.70 -17.54 7.97
C SER A 195 1.29 -17.55 6.51
N ARG A 196 0.10 -18.05 6.17
CA ARG A 196 -0.44 -18.05 4.79
C ARG A 196 -1.93 -17.78 4.79
N ALA A 197 -2.40 -17.15 3.72
CA ALA A 197 -3.80 -16.91 3.41
C ALA A 197 -4.02 -17.08 1.90
N GLU A 198 -5.03 -17.86 1.49
CA GLU A 198 -5.31 -18.10 0.07
C GLU A 198 -6.81 -18.32 -0.17
N PHE A 199 -7.36 -17.61 -1.15
CA PHE A 199 -8.74 -17.83 -1.61
C PHE A 199 -8.81 -19.05 -2.54
N SER A 200 -9.92 -19.79 -2.50
CA SER A 200 -10.24 -20.77 -3.53
C SER A 200 -10.41 -20.08 -4.89
N ASP A 201 -10.20 -20.81 -5.99
CA ASP A 201 -10.26 -20.25 -7.35
C ASP A 201 -11.60 -19.57 -7.69
N ASP A 202 -12.70 -20.08 -7.13
CA ASP A 202 -14.04 -19.53 -7.29
C ASP A 202 -14.36 -18.41 -6.29
N GLY A 203 -13.43 -18.11 -5.38
CA GLY A 203 -13.58 -17.12 -4.32
C GLY A 203 -14.55 -17.50 -3.21
N ARG A 204 -15.08 -18.73 -3.18
CA ARG A 204 -16.04 -19.17 -2.15
C ARG A 204 -15.41 -19.35 -0.78
N TYR A 205 -14.16 -19.75 -0.71
CA TYR A 205 -13.46 -20.03 0.53
C TYR A 205 -12.20 -19.19 0.69
N LEU A 206 -11.89 -18.80 1.91
CA LEU A 206 -10.58 -18.30 2.32
C LEU A 206 -9.97 -19.27 3.32
N ALA A 207 -8.82 -19.85 2.98
CA ALA A 207 -8.05 -20.69 3.89
C ALA A 207 -6.89 -19.91 4.48
N VAL A 208 -6.62 -20.12 5.77
CA VAL A 208 -5.44 -19.59 6.46
C VAL A 208 -4.77 -20.70 7.26
N CYS A 209 -3.44 -20.64 7.40
CA CYS A 209 -2.72 -21.61 8.21
C CYS A 209 -1.65 -20.98 9.10
N THR A 210 -1.24 -21.73 10.13
CA THR A 210 -0.10 -21.40 11.00
C THR A 210 1.13 -22.21 10.61
N GLU A 211 2.30 -21.81 11.08
CA GLU A 211 3.52 -22.63 11.01
C GLU A 211 3.37 -23.98 11.74
N GLY A 212 2.45 -24.06 12.69
CA GLY A 212 2.06 -25.29 13.40
C GLY A 212 1.10 -26.20 12.62
N ASN A 213 0.85 -25.94 11.34
CA ASN A 213 0.04 -26.76 10.44
C ASN A 213 -1.44 -26.86 10.83
N ARG A 214 -1.94 -25.89 11.59
CA ARG A 214 -3.36 -25.67 11.78
C ARG A 214 -3.89 -24.89 10.60
N VAL A 215 -5.06 -25.30 10.11
CA VAL A 215 -5.72 -24.71 8.95
C VAL A 215 -7.14 -24.34 9.35
N TRP A 216 -7.54 -23.11 9.05
CA TRP A 216 -8.91 -22.62 9.15
C TRP A 216 -9.41 -22.29 7.76
N VAL A 217 -10.69 -22.56 7.50
CA VAL A 217 -11.35 -22.24 6.24
C VAL A 217 -12.64 -21.50 6.53
N TYR A 218 -12.82 -20.34 5.89
CA TYR A 218 -13.97 -19.47 6.04
C TYR A 218 -14.77 -19.41 4.73
N ASP A 219 -16.10 -19.47 4.82
CA ASP A 219 -16.98 -19.18 3.69
C ASP A 219 -17.03 -17.66 3.45
N THR A 220 -16.76 -17.18 2.25
CA THR A 220 -16.65 -15.73 1.97
C THR A 220 -18.00 -15.03 1.84
N ALA A 221 -19.12 -15.78 1.83
CA ALA A 221 -20.46 -15.22 1.80
C ALA A 221 -20.82 -14.55 3.12
N ASP A 222 -20.41 -15.13 4.25
CA ASP A 222 -20.76 -14.66 5.59
C ASP A 222 -19.61 -14.73 6.61
N TRP A 223 -18.43 -15.18 6.19
CA TRP A 223 -17.22 -15.33 7.00
C TRP A 223 -17.35 -16.34 8.15
N THR A 224 -18.28 -17.28 8.02
CA THR A 224 -18.39 -18.40 8.97
C THR A 224 -17.26 -19.39 8.80
N GLU A 225 -16.72 -19.88 9.92
CA GLU A 225 -15.71 -20.93 9.92
C GLU A 225 -16.35 -22.25 9.45
N THR A 226 -15.95 -22.71 8.26
CA THR A 226 -16.41 -23.96 7.65
C THR A 226 -15.61 -25.15 8.18
N ALA A 227 -14.31 -24.97 8.38
CA ALA A 227 -13.41 -26.02 8.86
C ALA A 227 -12.29 -25.45 9.73
N HIS A 228 -11.88 -26.24 10.73
CA HIS A 228 -10.64 -26.05 11.48
C HIS A 228 -10.00 -27.43 11.71
N VAL A 229 -8.84 -27.63 11.09
CA VAL A 229 -8.18 -28.94 10.99
C VAL A 229 -6.68 -28.81 11.22
N HIS A 230 -6.02 -29.92 11.56
CA HIS A 230 -4.58 -29.97 11.81
C HIS A 230 -3.94 -31.00 10.89
N ALA A 231 -3.05 -30.56 9.99
CA ALA A 231 -2.46 -31.40 8.95
C ALA A 231 -1.32 -32.32 9.45
N GLY A 232 -1.03 -32.28 10.75
CA GLY A 232 0.00 -33.10 11.41
C GLY A 232 1.28 -32.32 11.72
N GLY A 233 2.22 -32.93 12.44
CA GLY A 233 3.46 -32.28 12.90
C GLY A 233 4.65 -32.38 11.95
N GLU A 234 4.43 -32.84 10.71
CA GLU A 234 5.52 -33.22 9.79
C GLU A 234 5.96 -32.07 8.86
N TRP A 235 5.21 -30.96 8.83
CA TRP A 235 5.45 -29.87 7.89
C TRP A 235 6.20 -28.72 8.54
N ILE A 236 7.41 -28.45 8.03
CA ILE A 236 8.32 -27.42 8.55
C ILE A 236 8.33 -26.32 7.49
N VAL A 237 7.65 -25.19 7.74
CA VAL A 237 7.33 -24.13 6.77
C VAL A 237 6.22 -24.56 5.78
N PRO A 238 4.95 -24.52 6.21
CA PRO A 238 3.84 -24.97 5.38
C PRO A 238 3.66 -24.11 4.12
N VAL A 239 3.49 -24.79 3.00
CA VAL A 239 2.97 -24.21 1.76
C VAL A 239 1.52 -24.64 1.61
N LEU A 240 0.61 -23.69 1.80
CA LEU A 240 -0.82 -23.85 1.53
C LEU A 240 -1.08 -23.59 0.04
N MET A 241 -1.90 -24.44 -0.60
CA MET A 241 -2.37 -24.27 -1.97
C MET A 241 -3.75 -24.89 -2.17
N TRP A 242 -4.58 -24.28 -3.01
CA TRP A 242 -5.78 -24.94 -3.55
C TRP A 242 -5.48 -25.77 -4.80
N VAL A 243 -6.03 -26.99 -4.87
CA VAL A 243 -6.03 -27.79 -6.09
C VAL A 243 -6.88 -27.05 -7.15
N PRO A 244 -6.35 -26.81 -8.37
CA PRO A 244 -7.04 -26.03 -9.39
C PRO A 244 -8.49 -26.49 -9.64
N GLY A 245 -9.44 -25.55 -9.55
CA GLY A 245 -10.86 -25.78 -9.79
C GLY A 245 -11.57 -26.69 -8.79
N ARG A 246 -10.94 -27.01 -7.64
CA ARG A 246 -11.51 -27.86 -6.60
C ARG A 246 -11.39 -27.20 -5.23
N HIS A 247 -12.34 -27.47 -4.33
CA HIS A 247 -12.24 -27.08 -2.93
C HIS A 247 -11.40 -28.06 -2.11
N VAL A 248 -10.26 -28.46 -2.66
CA VAL A 248 -9.30 -29.32 -1.99
C VAL A 248 -8.06 -28.50 -1.65
N LEU A 249 -7.79 -28.36 -0.37
CA LEU A 249 -6.58 -27.73 0.15
C LEU A 249 -5.44 -28.74 0.18
N THR A 250 -4.23 -28.25 -0.02
CA THR A 250 -3.01 -29.02 0.16
C THR A 250 -2.07 -28.29 1.09
N LEU A 251 -1.40 -29.05 1.95
CA LEU A 251 -0.34 -28.58 2.82
C LEU A 251 0.87 -29.48 2.65
N LYS A 252 2.04 -28.87 2.46
CA LYS A 252 3.30 -29.58 2.24
C LYS A 252 4.47 -28.79 2.80
N THR A 253 5.57 -29.49 3.03
CA THR A 253 6.88 -28.87 3.19
C THR A 253 7.46 -28.56 1.81
N HIS A 254 8.27 -27.51 1.76
CA HIS A 254 9.08 -27.20 0.60
C HIS A 254 9.96 -28.39 0.15
N PRO A 255 9.89 -28.86 -1.11
CA PRO A 255 10.90 -29.78 -1.64
C PRO A 255 12.23 -29.05 -1.73
N THR A 256 13.29 -29.58 -1.12
CA THR A 256 14.64 -29.07 -1.42
C THR A 256 15.04 -29.57 -2.81
N PRO A 257 15.83 -28.81 -3.59
CA PRO A 257 16.29 -29.26 -4.91
C PRO A 257 17.06 -30.59 -4.91
N GLU A 258 17.44 -31.09 -3.73
CA GLU A 258 18.18 -32.33 -3.52
C GLU A 258 17.27 -33.55 -3.28
N ASP A 259 15.94 -33.35 -3.18
CA ASP A 259 14.97 -34.42 -2.91
C ASP A 259 14.51 -35.11 -4.22
N ASP A 260 15.10 -36.27 -4.54
CA ASP A 260 14.73 -37.09 -5.72
C ASP A 260 13.33 -37.74 -5.64
N MET A 261 12.63 -37.61 -4.50
CA MET A 261 11.27 -38.12 -4.28
C MET A 261 10.29 -36.95 -4.27
N LEU A 262 9.12 -37.11 -4.92
CA LEU A 262 8.00 -36.18 -4.72
C LEU A 262 7.71 -36.12 -3.20
N PRO A 263 7.80 -34.94 -2.57
CA PRO A 263 7.61 -34.86 -1.13
C PRO A 263 6.16 -35.18 -0.79
N ALA A 264 5.94 -35.67 0.43
CA ALA A 264 4.59 -35.91 0.91
C ALA A 264 3.78 -34.59 0.93
N GLN A 265 2.48 -34.69 0.67
CA GLN A 265 1.54 -33.61 0.95
C GLN A 265 0.34 -34.18 1.72
N TRP A 266 -0.21 -33.35 2.58
CA TRP A 266 -1.54 -33.55 3.13
C TRP A 266 -2.58 -32.85 2.23
N ALA A 267 -3.76 -33.44 2.08
CA ALA A 267 -4.85 -32.82 1.35
C ALA A 267 -6.20 -33.01 2.04
N PHE A 268 -7.07 -32.01 1.92
CA PHE A 268 -8.36 -31.97 2.60
C PHE A 268 -9.42 -31.36 1.71
N ASP A 269 -10.51 -32.09 1.52
CA ASP A 269 -11.68 -31.65 0.79
C ASP A 269 -12.60 -30.86 1.74
N VAL A 270 -12.76 -29.57 1.46
CA VAL A 270 -13.51 -28.63 2.30
C VAL A 270 -15.02 -28.88 2.19
N ASP A 271 -15.53 -29.29 1.02
CA ASP A 271 -16.95 -29.56 0.85
C ASP A 271 -17.35 -30.88 1.56
N ALA A 272 -16.49 -31.89 1.50
CA ALA A 272 -16.72 -33.20 2.15
C ALA A 272 -16.25 -33.24 3.62
N LEU A 273 -15.46 -32.28 4.06
CA LEU A 273 -14.83 -32.19 5.38
C LEU A 273 -14.00 -33.43 5.73
N GLU A 274 -13.25 -33.97 4.76
CA GLU A 274 -12.44 -35.17 4.93
C GLU A 274 -11.04 -35.02 4.33
N VAL A 275 -10.09 -35.77 4.90
CA VAL A 275 -8.74 -35.91 4.34
C VAL A 275 -8.82 -36.81 3.12
N VAL A 276 -8.27 -36.36 2.00
CA VAL A 276 -8.35 -37.04 0.70
C VAL A 276 -6.98 -37.20 0.06
N ASP A 277 -6.88 -38.10 -0.92
CA ASP A 277 -5.74 -38.12 -1.83
C ASP A 277 -5.94 -37.05 -2.93
N ALA A 278 -4.89 -36.28 -3.21
CA ALA A 278 -4.90 -35.27 -4.25
C ALA A 278 -3.58 -35.28 -5.05
N PRO A 279 -3.61 -34.84 -6.32
CA PRO A 279 -2.38 -34.63 -7.08
C PRO A 279 -1.45 -33.68 -6.35
N PHE A 280 -0.16 -34.03 -6.33
CA PHE A 280 0.87 -33.18 -5.73
C PHE A 280 0.85 -31.80 -6.40
N GLN A 281 0.68 -30.75 -5.61
CA GLN A 281 0.77 -29.39 -6.13
C GLN A 281 2.23 -28.99 -6.10
N GLU A 282 2.84 -28.67 -7.25
CA GLU A 282 4.26 -28.28 -7.33
C GLU A 282 4.45 -26.77 -7.07
N GLY A 283 5.64 -26.37 -6.61
CA GLY A 283 6.03 -24.96 -6.44
C GLY A 283 5.54 -24.25 -5.18
N HIS A 284 5.95 -22.98 -5.01
CA HIS A 284 5.59 -22.11 -3.87
C HIS A 284 4.28 -21.35 -4.07
N ARG A 285 4.02 -20.96 -5.32
CA ARG A 285 2.83 -20.27 -5.77
C ARG A 285 2.57 -20.67 -7.23
N ARG A 286 1.32 -20.62 -7.65
CA ARG A 286 0.90 -20.87 -9.03
C ARG A 286 0.21 -19.66 -9.62
N SER A 287 0.20 -19.57 -10.94
CA SER A 287 -0.71 -18.69 -11.66
C SER A 287 -2.17 -19.16 -11.47
N PRO A 288 -3.15 -18.25 -11.64
CA PRO A 288 -4.57 -18.59 -11.49
C PRO A 288 -5.04 -19.73 -12.40
N ASP A 289 -4.51 -19.80 -13.62
CA ASP A 289 -4.79 -20.88 -14.58
C ASP A 289 -3.99 -22.17 -14.31
N GLY A 290 -3.07 -22.17 -13.34
CA GLY A 290 -2.20 -23.30 -13.01
C GLY A 290 -1.04 -23.53 -13.99
N ALA A 291 -0.96 -22.78 -15.09
CA ALA A 291 0.01 -22.99 -16.17
C ALA A 291 1.44 -22.66 -15.76
N HIS A 292 1.63 -21.82 -14.74
CA HIS A 292 2.93 -21.38 -14.25
C HIS A 292 3.04 -21.58 -12.75
N ARG A 293 4.21 -22.03 -12.31
CA ARG A 293 4.56 -22.24 -10.91
C ARG A 293 5.94 -21.68 -10.66
N ILE A 294 6.17 -21.11 -9.48
CA ILE A 294 7.49 -20.63 -9.09
C ILE A 294 8.17 -21.62 -8.14
N LEU A 295 9.43 -21.93 -8.42
CA LEU A 295 10.30 -22.72 -7.54
C LEU A 295 11.51 -21.89 -7.15
N ARG A 296 11.89 -21.94 -5.87
CA ARG A 296 13.16 -21.30 -5.46
C ARG A 296 14.28 -21.98 -6.20
N ASN A 297 15.16 -21.17 -6.76
CA ASN A 297 16.30 -21.69 -7.47
C ASN A 297 17.58 -21.47 -6.64
N GLY A 298 18.60 -22.29 -6.88
CA GLY A 298 19.90 -22.14 -6.23
C GLY A 298 20.75 -20.99 -6.78
N ALA A 299 20.15 -20.01 -7.49
CA ALA A 299 20.93 -18.93 -8.09
C ALA A 299 21.56 -18.05 -7.02
N GLY A 300 22.78 -17.59 -7.32
CA GLY A 300 23.48 -16.58 -6.53
C GLY A 300 22.84 -15.19 -6.56
N GLU A 301 21.64 -15.02 -7.14
CA GLU A 301 20.80 -13.82 -6.98
C GLU A 301 19.61 -13.99 -6.03
N GLY A 302 19.38 -15.20 -5.49
CA GLY A 302 18.21 -15.50 -4.63
C GLY A 302 16.90 -15.54 -5.42
N GLY A 303 16.95 -16.15 -6.61
CA GLY A 303 15.91 -16.11 -7.64
C GLY A 303 14.88 -17.25 -7.57
N PHE A 304 13.93 -17.21 -8.52
CA PHE A 304 12.98 -18.29 -8.77
C PHE A 304 13.10 -18.80 -10.21
N ASP A 305 12.77 -20.07 -10.43
CA ASP A 305 12.53 -20.65 -11.74
C ASP A 305 11.01 -20.75 -11.97
N LEU A 306 10.59 -20.49 -13.21
CA LEU A 306 9.23 -20.70 -13.68
C LEU A 306 9.10 -22.08 -14.31
N VAL A 307 8.22 -22.89 -13.76
CA VAL A 307 7.92 -24.23 -14.23
C VAL A 307 6.49 -24.27 -14.76
N GLY A 308 6.31 -24.89 -15.93
CA GLY A 308 5.01 -25.04 -16.58
C GLY A 308 4.37 -26.39 -16.25
N GLU A 309 3.09 -26.57 -16.57
CA GLU A 309 2.50 -27.91 -16.52
C GLU A 309 3.10 -28.83 -17.62
N GLY A 310 3.48 -30.05 -17.23
CA GLY A 310 4.08 -31.05 -18.12
C GLY A 310 5.61 -30.97 -18.21
N LYS A 311 6.21 -31.74 -19.12
CA LYS A 311 7.69 -31.82 -19.31
C LYS A 311 8.29 -30.59 -20.00
N GLN A 312 7.73 -29.40 -19.82
CA GLN A 312 8.39 -28.18 -20.27
C GLN A 312 9.63 -27.95 -19.41
N ALA A 313 10.72 -27.48 -20.05
CA ALA A 313 11.94 -27.18 -19.31
C ALA A 313 11.73 -25.96 -18.41
N ASP A 314 12.25 -26.05 -17.20
CA ASP A 314 12.26 -24.96 -16.23
C ASP A 314 12.93 -23.72 -16.84
N ARG A 315 12.29 -22.56 -16.68
CA ARG A 315 12.79 -21.29 -17.19
C ARG A 315 13.31 -20.46 -16.04
N ARG A 316 14.61 -20.16 -16.08
CA ARG A 316 15.28 -19.30 -15.11
C ARG A 316 14.73 -17.89 -15.21
N ILE A 317 14.22 -17.34 -14.10
CA ILE A 317 14.04 -15.89 -14.01
C ILE A 317 15.39 -15.29 -13.59
N SER A 318 15.90 -14.37 -14.39
CA SER A 318 17.00 -13.50 -13.98
C SER A 318 16.53 -12.06 -13.97
N HIS A 319 16.57 -11.43 -12.80
CA HIS A 319 15.92 -10.14 -12.59
C HIS A 319 16.89 -8.99 -12.37
N ALA A 320 18.04 -9.25 -11.72
CA ALA A 320 18.98 -8.19 -11.34
C ALA A 320 20.40 -8.42 -11.86
N GLY A 321 20.76 -9.66 -12.25
CA GLY A 321 22.13 -10.00 -12.67
C GLY A 321 23.18 -9.87 -11.55
N ARG A 322 22.73 -9.63 -10.31
CA ARG A 322 23.50 -9.52 -9.06
C ARG A 322 22.62 -9.96 -7.90
N TRP A 323 23.20 -10.16 -6.71
CA TRP A 323 22.44 -10.50 -5.50
C TRP A 323 21.39 -9.43 -5.17
N ASP A 324 20.12 -9.78 -5.38
CA ASP A 324 18.95 -8.98 -5.03
C ASP A 324 17.80 -9.96 -4.65
N PRO A 325 17.83 -10.54 -3.44
CA PRO A 325 17.01 -11.70 -3.12
C PRO A 325 15.53 -11.35 -3.08
N ILE A 326 14.72 -12.20 -3.72
CA ILE A 326 13.27 -12.06 -3.77
C ILE A 326 12.68 -12.45 -2.41
N GLN A 327 11.84 -11.59 -1.86
CA GLN A 327 11.22 -11.75 -0.54
C GLN A 327 9.72 -12.03 -0.64
N CYS A 328 9.06 -11.44 -1.63
CA CYS A 328 7.63 -11.60 -1.88
C CYS A 328 7.33 -11.66 -3.38
N HIS A 329 6.19 -12.23 -3.71
CA HIS A 329 5.82 -12.50 -5.10
C HIS A 329 4.30 -12.65 -5.26
N ALA A 330 3.77 -12.24 -6.40
CA ALA A 330 2.37 -12.44 -6.76
C ALA A 330 2.21 -12.58 -8.27
N PHE A 331 1.45 -13.59 -8.72
CA PHE A 331 0.93 -13.59 -10.07
C PHE A 331 -0.22 -12.59 -10.17
N SER A 332 -0.35 -11.92 -11.31
CA SER A 332 -1.57 -11.19 -11.64
C SER A 332 -2.73 -12.17 -11.86
N GLY A 333 -3.96 -11.73 -11.54
CA GLY A 333 -5.14 -12.57 -11.69
C GLY A 333 -5.45 -13.00 -13.14
N ASP A 334 -4.96 -12.23 -14.12
CA ASP A 334 -5.03 -12.56 -15.54
C ASP A 334 -3.89 -13.48 -16.02
N GLY A 335 -2.94 -13.83 -15.14
CA GLY A 335 -1.79 -14.67 -15.42
C GLY A 335 -0.71 -14.04 -16.32
N THR A 336 -0.88 -12.79 -16.74
CA THR A 336 0.01 -12.14 -17.71
C THR A 336 1.29 -11.56 -17.10
N ARG A 337 1.33 -11.42 -15.77
CA ARG A 337 2.44 -10.81 -15.03
C ARG A 337 2.75 -11.61 -13.77
N LEU A 338 4.04 -11.63 -13.43
CA LEU A 338 4.55 -12.05 -12.13
C LEU A 338 5.27 -10.87 -11.50
N PHE A 339 4.78 -10.42 -10.36
CA PHE A 339 5.40 -9.38 -9.54
C PHE A 339 6.38 -10.02 -8.58
N LEU A 340 7.60 -9.49 -8.50
CA LEU A 340 8.66 -9.94 -7.62
C LEU A 340 9.18 -8.77 -6.79
N GLY A 341 8.95 -8.81 -5.49
CA GLY A 341 9.53 -7.85 -4.56
C GLY A 341 10.89 -8.33 -4.09
N ALA A 342 11.95 -7.62 -4.49
CA ALA A 342 13.33 -7.94 -4.18
C ALA A 342 14.00 -6.73 -3.51
N GLN A 343 14.24 -6.86 -2.21
CA GLN A 343 14.72 -5.77 -1.35
C GLN A 343 13.87 -4.50 -1.50
N GLN A 344 14.41 -3.51 -2.23
CA GLN A 344 13.81 -2.20 -2.46
C GLN A 344 13.07 -2.10 -3.79
N ASN A 345 13.19 -3.11 -4.65
CA ASN A 345 12.76 -3.08 -6.03
C ASN A 345 11.54 -3.97 -6.23
N LEU A 346 10.66 -3.55 -7.13
CA LEU A 346 9.60 -4.38 -7.67
C LEU A 346 9.93 -4.70 -9.13
N TYR A 347 10.04 -5.97 -9.48
CA TYR A 347 10.20 -6.42 -10.86
C TYR A 347 8.88 -6.97 -11.39
N VAL A 348 8.57 -6.71 -12.66
CA VAL A 348 7.42 -7.25 -13.38
C VAL A 348 7.96 -8.18 -14.45
N VAL A 349 7.66 -9.46 -14.31
CA VAL A 349 8.11 -10.53 -15.20
C VAL A 349 6.96 -10.97 -16.07
N ASP A 350 7.22 -11.21 -17.35
CA ASP A 350 6.31 -11.91 -18.25
C ASP A 350 6.43 -13.43 -18.00
N PRO A 351 5.40 -14.10 -17.46
CA PRO A 351 5.46 -15.53 -17.18
C PRO A 351 5.61 -16.41 -18.43
N ALA A 352 5.20 -15.92 -19.61
CA ALA A 352 5.29 -16.64 -20.87
C ALA A 352 6.72 -16.65 -21.44
N THR A 353 7.58 -15.70 -21.05
CA THR A 353 8.98 -15.64 -21.50
C THR A 353 9.99 -15.85 -20.37
N ALA A 354 9.57 -15.67 -19.10
CA ALA A 354 10.42 -15.58 -17.92
C ALA A 354 11.41 -14.39 -17.95
N GLU A 355 11.10 -13.35 -18.72
CA GLU A 355 11.90 -12.13 -18.84
C GLU A 355 11.29 -10.98 -18.03
N VAL A 356 12.16 -10.11 -17.48
CA VAL A 356 11.72 -8.86 -16.84
C VAL A 356 11.18 -7.92 -17.92
N ALA A 357 9.87 -7.71 -17.91
CA ALA A 357 9.19 -6.78 -18.79
C ALA A 357 9.29 -5.33 -18.26
N ASP A 358 9.35 -5.16 -16.94
CA ASP A 358 9.37 -3.84 -16.31
C ASP A 358 9.94 -3.89 -14.88
N ALA A 359 10.28 -2.73 -14.32
CA ALA A 359 10.70 -2.59 -12.94
C ALA A 359 10.25 -1.25 -12.33
N VAL A 360 10.13 -1.24 -11.01
CA VAL A 360 10.05 -0.06 -10.16
C VAL A 360 11.24 -0.09 -9.21
N PRO A 361 12.33 0.63 -9.53
CA PRO A 361 13.46 0.75 -8.61
C PRO A 361 13.06 1.61 -7.41
N ASP A 362 13.69 1.36 -6.26
CA ASP A 362 13.46 2.12 -5.02
C ASP A 362 11.98 2.24 -4.62
N ALA A 363 11.18 1.20 -4.91
CA ALA A 363 9.74 1.12 -4.67
C ALA A 363 9.39 1.34 -3.18
N SER A 364 10.20 0.82 -2.26
CA SER A 364 10.16 1.09 -0.82
C SER A 364 11.47 0.61 -0.18
N ALA A 365 11.77 0.97 1.07
CA ALA A 365 12.93 0.44 1.79
C ALA A 365 12.90 -1.10 1.93
N ARG A 366 11.70 -1.69 1.94
CA ARG A 366 11.48 -3.15 1.88
C ARG A 366 10.05 -3.48 1.49
N LEU A 367 9.88 -4.49 0.64
CA LEU A 367 8.58 -5.08 0.29
C LEU A 367 8.40 -6.40 1.07
N PHE A 368 7.34 -6.49 1.87
CA PHE A 368 7.06 -7.65 2.71
C PHE A 368 6.17 -8.65 2.02
N ASP A 369 5.10 -8.18 1.38
CA ASP A 369 4.21 -9.03 0.63
C ASP A 369 3.44 -8.28 -0.47
N LEU A 370 2.91 -9.03 -1.44
CA LEU A 370 2.23 -8.56 -2.64
C LEU A 370 0.95 -9.37 -2.89
N ALA A 371 -0.13 -8.69 -3.29
CA ALA A 371 -1.32 -9.34 -3.81
C ALA A 371 -1.90 -8.54 -4.98
N SER A 372 -2.15 -9.18 -6.12
CA SER A 372 -2.63 -8.51 -7.32
C SER A 372 -4.15 -8.62 -7.45
N SER A 373 -4.79 -7.58 -7.96
CA SER A 373 -6.20 -7.64 -8.34
C SER A 373 -6.44 -8.68 -9.45
N PRO A 374 -7.67 -9.20 -9.61
CA PRO A 374 -7.99 -10.21 -10.62
C PRO A 374 -7.68 -9.78 -12.06
N ASP A 375 -7.80 -8.50 -12.37
CA ASP A 375 -7.45 -7.91 -13.67
C ASP A 375 -5.98 -7.48 -13.77
N GLY A 376 -5.21 -7.61 -12.68
CA GLY A 376 -3.83 -7.14 -12.55
C GLY A 376 -3.66 -5.62 -12.67
N ALA A 377 -4.73 -4.83 -12.72
CA ALA A 377 -4.66 -3.38 -12.83
C ALA A 377 -4.13 -2.74 -11.54
N TYR A 378 -4.32 -3.41 -10.40
CA TYR A 378 -3.91 -2.95 -9.08
C TYR A 378 -3.05 -3.99 -8.35
N LEU A 379 -2.18 -3.48 -7.48
CA LEU A 379 -1.32 -4.29 -6.63
C LEU A 379 -1.38 -3.78 -5.20
N ALA A 380 -1.84 -4.62 -4.28
CA ALA A 380 -1.71 -4.40 -2.86
C ALA A 380 -0.27 -4.75 -2.46
N VAL A 381 0.35 -3.84 -1.71
CA VAL A 381 1.75 -3.94 -1.31
C VAL A 381 1.85 -3.67 0.17
N ALA A 382 2.36 -4.65 0.91
CA ALA A 382 2.84 -4.46 2.27
C ALA A 382 4.31 -4.05 2.21
N SER A 383 4.65 -2.90 2.78
CA SER A 383 6.02 -2.38 2.77
C SER A 383 6.36 -1.63 4.04
N TYR A 384 7.62 -1.19 4.17
CA TYR A 384 7.88 -0.10 5.10
C TYR A 384 7.12 1.14 4.66
N THR A 385 6.70 1.95 5.65
CA THR A 385 6.08 3.23 5.38
C THR A 385 7.01 4.07 4.53
N ARG A 386 6.45 4.66 3.49
CA ARG A 386 7.08 5.78 2.78
C ARG A 386 6.69 7.11 3.39
N ARG A 387 5.75 7.09 4.35
CA ARG A 387 5.11 8.23 5.00
C ARG A 387 5.72 8.45 6.39
N HIS A 388 6.46 9.54 6.59
CA HIS A 388 7.14 9.84 7.85
C HIS A 388 6.69 11.19 8.45
N TYR A 389 5.42 11.35 8.87
CA TYR A 389 5.00 12.63 9.46
C TYR A 389 4.08 12.55 10.69
N LEU A 390 3.36 11.45 10.91
CA LEU A 390 2.43 11.31 12.04
C LEU A 390 2.90 10.29 13.09
N GLY A 391 3.85 10.71 13.94
CA GLY A 391 3.97 10.30 15.35
C GLY A 391 4.18 8.83 15.72
N LEU A 392 4.05 7.87 14.81
CA LEU A 392 4.47 6.50 15.04
C LEU A 392 6.00 6.51 15.01
N GLY A 393 6.58 6.17 16.16
CA GLY A 393 8.01 6.26 16.39
C GLY A 393 8.84 5.49 15.34
N PRO A 394 10.15 5.73 15.31
CA PRO A 394 11.08 5.15 14.33
C PRO A 394 11.10 3.61 14.32
N ASP A 395 10.51 2.96 15.32
CA ASP A 395 10.64 1.53 15.59
C ASP A 395 9.54 0.67 14.96
N ARG A 396 9.17 0.93 13.69
CA ARG A 396 8.49 0.02 12.71
C ARG A 396 7.11 0.48 12.21
N PRO A 397 7.05 1.37 11.22
CA PRO A 397 5.79 1.70 10.59
C PRO A 397 5.63 0.86 9.32
N HIS A 398 4.85 -0.22 9.42
CA HIS A 398 4.40 -0.98 8.25
C HIS A 398 3.32 -0.17 7.53
N GLU A 399 3.30 -0.25 6.21
CA GLU A 399 2.29 0.37 5.37
C GLU A 399 1.65 -0.70 4.50
N LEU A 400 0.32 -0.67 4.42
CA LEU A 400 -0.44 -1.36 3.40
C LEU A 400 -0.90 -0.31 2.39
N CYS A 401 -0.48 -0.47 1.14
CA CYS A 401 -0.80 0.46 0.07
C CYS A 401 -1.29 -0.24 -1.18
N VAL A 402 -1.98 0.51 -2.05
CA VAL A 402 -2.52 0.05 -3.32
C VAL A 402 -1.88 0.88 -4.42
N TRP A 403 -1.27 0.18 -5.36
CA TRP A 403 -0.63 0.74 -6.54
C TRP A 403 -1.53 0.57 -7.74
N ARG A 404 -1.65 1.60 -8.56
CA ARG A 404 -2.20 1.49 -9.90
C ARG A 404 -1.05 1.10 -10.84
N MET A 405 -1.17 -0.01 -11.54
CA MET A 405 -0.04 -0.56 -12.30
C MET A 405 0.15 0.09 -13.68
N SER A 406 -0.82 0.85 -14.18
CA SER A 406 -0.70 1.57 -15.46
C SER A 406 0.31 2.71 -15.41
N ASP A 407 0.43 3.37 -14.25
CA ASP A 407 1.35 4.51 -14.00
C ASP A 407 2.31 4.24 -12.83
N LYS A 408 2.15 3.12 -12.11
CA LYS A 408 2.95 2.69 -10.95
C LYS A 408 2.86 3.65 -9.77
N GLU A 409 1.76 4.39 -9.69
CA GLU A 409 1.52 5.34 -8.61
C GLU A 409 0.80 4.70 -7.43
N VAL A 410 1.11 5.19 -6.23
CA VAL A 410 0.42 4.79 -5.00
C VAL A 410 -0.82 5.64 -4.87
N ILE A 411 -1.98 5.01 -4.98
CA ILE A 411 -3.25 5.73 -5.02
C ILE A 411 -4.03 5.66 -3.69
N ALA A 412 -3.70 4.68 -2.84
CA ALA A 412 -4.20 4.57 -1.48
C ALA A 412 -3.12 3.98 -0.56
N GLY A 413 -3.08 4.39 0.71
CA GLY A 413 -2.14 3.80 1.67
C GLY A 413 -2.48 4.09 3.12
N ARG A 414 -2.23 3.12 4.00
CA ARG A 414 -2.43 3.25 5.44
C ARG A 414 -1.23 2.72 6.19
N GLN A 415 -0.78 3.51 7.14
CA GLN A 415 0.18 3.07 8.13
C GLN A 415 -0.54 2.21 9.17
N LEU A 416 0.06 1.08 9.51
CA LEU A 416 -0.51 0.10 10.43
C LEU A 416 0.36 -0.02 11.67
N ASP A 417 -0.28 -0.19 12.83
CA ASP A 417 0.37 -0.57 14.09
C ASP A 417 0.45 -2.10 14.21
N SER A 418 0.69 -2.78 13.10
CA SER A 418 0.75 -4.23 12.99
C SER A 418 1.64 -4.61 11.81
N TYR A 419 2.32 -5.73 11.95
CA TYR A 419 3.01 -6.39 10.85
C TYR A 419 1.99 -6.98 9.90
N VAL A 420 2.21 -6.78 8.60
CA VAL A 420 1.46 -7.49 7.57
C VAL A 420 2.23 -8.76 7.23
N GLY A 421 1.65 -9.91 7.55
CA GLY A 421 2.24 -11.23 7.33
C GLY A 421 2.04 -11.73 5.90
N GLU A 422 0.78 -11.80 5.45
CA GLU A 422 0.39 -12.24 4.11
C GLU A 422 -0.82 -11.42 3.64
N LEU A 423 -0.89 -11.18 2.33
CA LEU A 423 -1.98 -10.56 1.60
C LEU A 423 -2.58 -11.55 0.59
N ALA A 424 -3.91 -11.56 0.51
CA ALA A 424 -4.62 -12.32 -0.53
C ALA A 424 -5.75 -11.48 -1.11
N TRP A 425 -5.73 -11.28 -2.43
CA TRP A 425 -6.82 -10.63 -3.15
C TRP A 425 -7.79 -11.70 -3.63
N SER A 426 -9.10 -11.51 -3.42
CA SER A 426 -10.08 -12.51 -3.85
C SER A 426 -10.19 -12.55 -5.39
N PRO A 427 -10.35 -13.73 -6.01
CA PRO A 427 -10.46 -13.86 -7.47
C PRO A 427 -11.66 -13.14 -8.09
N ASP A 428 -12.72 -12.96 -7.30
CA ASP A 428 -13.92 -12.20 -7.68
C ASP A 428 -13.76 -10.67 -7.54
N GLY A 429 -12.63 -10.20 -7.01
CA GLY A 429 -12.33 -8.79 -6.83
C GLY A 429 -13.22 -8.09 -5.82
N ARG A 430 -13.78 -8.80 -4.83
CA ARG A 430 -14.63 -8.23 -3.77
C ARG A 430 -13.88 -7.95 -2.48
N TRP A 431 -12.76 -8.63 -2.23
CA TRP A 431 -12.08 -8.65 -0.93
C TRP A 431 -10.56 -8.60 -1.05
N LEU A 432 -9.92 -7.97 -0.06
CA LEU A 432 -8.50 -8.11 0.24
C LEU A 432 -8.39 -8.63 1.68
N ALA A 433 -7.82 -9.81 1.86
CA ALA A 433 -7.46 -10.35 3.16
C ALA A 433 -6.03 -9.94 3.51
N ALA A 434 -5.81 -9.59 4.78
CA ALA A 434 -4.49 -9.30 5.34
C ALA A 434 -4.33 -9.99 6.70
N LEU A 435 -3.21 -10.67 6.89
CA LEU A 435 -2.81 -11.17 8.19
C LEU A 435 -2.08 -10.07 8.94
N LEU A 436 -2.66 -9.59 10.04
CA LEU A 436 -2.15 -8.49 10.85
C LEU A 436 -1.65 -9.00 12.20
N GLU A 437 -0.35 -8.96 12.41
CA GLU A 437 0.28 -9.33 13.68
C GLU A 437 0.57 -8.08 14.53
N PRO A 438 0.01 -7.95 15.75
CA PRO A 438 0.21 -6.78 16.58
C PRO A 438 1.67 -6.48 16.92
N THR A 439 2.04 -5.21 16.97
CA THR A 439 3.35 -4.75 17.47
C THR A 439 3.37 -4.75 19.01
N GLY A 440 4.51 -5.04 19.63
CA GLY A 440 4.77 -4.72 21.05
C GLY A 440 4.96 -5.89 22.03
N ASP A 441 4.36 -7.06 21.79
CA ASP A 441 4.36 -8.18 22.77
C ASP A 441 5.31 -9.36 22.42
N GLY A 442 6.19 -9.16 21.45
CA GLY A 442 7.01 -10.22 20.84
C GLY A 442 6.40 -10.75 19.54
N PHE A 443 7.18 -11.50 18.76
CA PHE A 443 6.69 -12.17 17.55
C PHE A 443 6.07 -13.52 17.88
N HIS A 444 5.10 -13.93 17.07
CA HIS A 444 4.42 -15.23 17.10
C HIS A 444 3.71 -15.50 18.43
N THR A 445 2.81 -14.62 18.85
CA THR A 445 2.13 -14.75 20.15
C THR A 445 0.73 -15.38 20.09
N GLY A 446 0.35 -15.98 18.95
CA GLY A 446 -0.98 -16.53 18.73
C GLY A 446 -2.07 -15.46 18.66
N ARG A 447 -1.70 -14.25 18.19
CA ARG A 447 -2.58 -13.07 18.18
C ARG A 447 -2.77 -12.45 16.80
N THR A 448 -2.26 -13.08 15.76
CA THR A 448 -2.46 -12.60 14.39
C THR A 448 -3.96 -12.53 14.10
N GLU A 449 -4.42 -11.35 13.71
CA GLU A 449 -5.79 -11.07 13.26
C GLU A 449 -5.85 -11.28 11.75
N LEU A 450 -6.92 -11.89 11.26
CA LEU A 450 -7.25 -11.89 9.84
C LEU A 450 -8.22 -10.73 9.58
N ALA A 451 -7.73 -9.67 8.95
CA ALA A 451 -8.52 -8.52 8.55
C ALA A 451 -8.95 -8.67 7.09
N VAL A 452 -10.24 -8.50 6.82
CA VAL A 452 -10.81 -8.53 5.48
C VAL A 452 -11.32 -7.14 5.11
N PHE A 453 -10.75 -6.55 4.07
CA PHE A 453 -11.15 -5.27 3.52
C PHE A 453 -12.07 -5.47 2.32
N ARG A 454 -13.15 -4.69 2.26
CA ARG A 454 -14.11 -4.70 1.14
C ARG A 454 -13.61 -3.80 0.02
N MET A 455 -13.80 -4.22 -1.23
CA MET A 455 -13.57 -3.34 -2.39
C MET A 455 -14.66 -2.28 -2.51
N GLY A 456 -14.26 -1.07 -2.93
CA GLY A 456 -15.13 0.09 -2.91
C GLY A 456 -15.06 0.82 -1.57
N PRO A 457 -14.12 1.76 -1.40
CA PRO A 457 -14.04 2.60 -0.21
C PRO A 457 -15.39 3.23 0.07
N THR A 458 -15.86 3.10 1.31
CA THR A 458 -17.14 3.68 1.69
C THR A 458 -17.07 5.21 1.59
N ARG A 459 -18.11 5.80 1.00
CA ARG A 459 -18.33 7.25 1.08
C ARG A 459 -18.72 7.57 2.53
N THR A 460 -17.71 7.74 3.38
CA THR A 460 -17.85 8.38 4.69
C THR A 460 -18.01 9.87 4.54
#